data_AF-A0A321LAB0-F1
#
_entry.id   AF-A0A321LAB0-F1
#
_cell.length_a   1.000
_cell.length_b   1.000
_cell.length_c   1.000
_cell.angle_alpha   90.00
_cell.angle_beta   90.00
_cell.angle_gamma   90.00
#
_symmetry.space_group_name_H-M   'P 1'
#
loop_
_entity.id
_entity.type
_entity.pdbx_description
1 polymer ?
#
loop_
_entity_poly.entity_id
_entity_poly.type
_entity_poly.pdbx_seq_one_letter_code
_entity_poly.pdbx_strand_id
1 'polypeptide(L)' 'MQDATQSRKNLGQKIRKLREKRGLSQEAFAHDAKLARSFAGGIERGERDIRLSTLCKIADFFGVTLSELVKGTDANKPGV' A
#
# COMPACT_ATOMS: atom_id res chain seq x y z
N MET A 1 8.08 11.00 15.36
CA MET A 1 7.75 11.33 13.95
C MET A 1 8.45 10.43 12.92
N GLN A 2 9.47 9.64 13.28
CA GLN A 2 10.15 8.72 12.36
C GLN A 2 9.33 7.43 12.08
N ASP A 3 8.52 6.99 13.03
CA ASP A 3 7.78 5.72 12.96
C ASP A 3 6.69 5.71 11.89
N ALA A 4 5.93 6.81 11.75
CA ALA A 4 4.89 6.93 10.73
C ALA A 4 5.45 6.89 9.30
N THR A 5 6.67 7.37 9.08
CA THR A 5 7.35 7.28 7.78
C THR A 5 7.76 5.85 7.47
N GLN A 6 8.27 5.12 8.47
CA GLN A 6 8.65 3.73 8.29
C GLN A 6 7.41 2.84 8.05
N SER A 7 6.30 3.07 8.76
CA SER A 7 5.06 2.33 8.51
C SER A 7 4.51 2.53 7.11
N ARG A 8 4.58 3.76 6.57
CA ARG A 8 4.20 4.05 5.18
C ARG A 8 5.08 3.32 4.17
N LYS A 9 6.39 3.26 4.39
CA LYS A 9 7.32 2.50 3.54
C LYS A 9 7.00 1.01 3.54
N ASN A 10 6.76 0.43 4.71
CA ASN A 10 6.41 -0.99 4.86
C ASN A 10 5.10 -1.32 4.13
N LEU A 11 4.08 -0.48 4.29
CA LEU A 11 2.81 -0.59 3.58
C LEU A 11 2.98 -0.47 2.06
N GLY A 12 3.73 0.54 1.61
CA GLY A 12 4.01 0.77 0.19
C GLY A 12 4.71 -0.43 -0.47
N GLN A 13 5.71 -1.00 0.19
CA GLN A 13 6.39 -2.22 -0.27
C GLN A 13 5.44 -3.42 -0.36
N LYS A 14 4.50 -3.54 0.58
CA LYS A 14 3.52 -4.63 0.57
C LYS A 14 2.52 -4.49 -0.58
N ILE A 15 2.02 -3.28 -0.83
CA ILE A 15 1.17 -2.97 -2.00
C ILE A 15 1.91 -3.29 -3.29
N ARG A 16 3.18 -2.89 -3.39
CA ARG A 16 4.05 -3.22 -4.53
C ARG A 16 4.18 -4.73 -4.75
N LYS A 17 4.42 -5.50 -3.68
CA LYS A 17 4.50 -6.97 -3.76
C LYS A 17 3.19 -7.59 -4.24
N LEU A 18 2.04 -7.10 -3.77
CA LEU A 18 0.73 -7.57 -4.25
C LEU A 18 0.52 -7.26 -5.74
N ARG A 19 0.92 -6.06 -6.18
CA ARG A 19 0.90 -5.68 -7.60
C ARG A 19 1.77 -6.59 -8.45
N GLU A 20 3.03 -6.80 -8.05
CA GLU A 20 3.99 -7.62 -8.78
C GLU A 20 3.57 -9.10 -8.83
N LYS A 21 2.97 -9.63 -7.76
CA LYS A 21 2.38 -10.99 -7.74
C LYS A 21 1.25 -11.18 -8.77
N ARG A 22 0.57 -10.10 -9.14
CA ARG A 22 -0.47 -10.10 -10.18
C ARG A 22 0.07 -9.78 -11.58
N GLY A 23 1.38 -9.59 -11.74
CA GLY A 23 1.99 -9.26 -13.02
C GLY A 23 1.64 -7.86 -13.53
N LEU A 24 1.15 -6.96 -12.67
CA LEU A 24 0.66 -5.65 -13.07
C LEU A 24 1.78 -4.60 -13.12
N SER A 25 1.77 -3.78 -14.17
CA SER A 25 2.55 -2.54 -14.19
C SER A 25 1.96 -1.51 -13.22
N GLN A 26 2.73 -0.50 -12.83
CA GLN A 26 2.20 0.60 -12.00
C GLN A 26 1.07 1.36 -12.69
N GLU A 27 1.13 1.47 -14.01
CA GLU A 27 0.09 2.13 -14.80
C GLU A 27 -1.20 1.32 -14.82
N ALA A 28 -1.12 0.01 -15.05
CA ALA A 28 -2.27 -0.88 -15.00
C ALA A 28 -2.92 -0.89 -13.62
N PHE A 29 -2.12 -1.03 -12.55
CA PHE A 29 -2.61 -0.93 -11.18
C PHE A 29 -3.31 0.41 -10.90
N ALA A 30 -2.68 1.52 -11.29
CA ALA A 30 -3.26 2.84 -11.06
C ALA A 30 -4.60 3.00 -11.80
N HIS A 31 -4.65 2.59 -13.06
CA HIS A 31 -5.87 2.61 -13.87
C HIS A 31 -6.98 1.78 -13.21
N ASP A 32 -6.72 0.52 -12.90
CA ASP A 32 -7.75 -0.40 -12.41
C ASP A 32 -8.20 -0.08 -10.98
N ALA A 33 -7.27 0.42 -10.14
CA ALA A 33 -7.59 0.91 -8.80
C ALA A 33 -8.20 2.33 -8.80
N LYS A 34 -8.38 2.96 -9.97
CA LYS A 34 -8.90 4.33 -10.15
C LYS A 34 -8.08 5.36 -9.37
N LEU A 35 -6.76 5.26 -9.46
CA LEU A 35 -5.77 6.14 -8.86
C LEU A 35 -4.97 6.86 -9.96
N ALA A 36 -4.51 8.07 -9.67
CA ALA A 36 -3.50 8.70 -10.53
C ALA A 36 -2.20 7.88 -10.47
N ARG A 37 -1.55 7.64 -11.62
CA ARG A 37 -0.29 6.87 -11.71
C ARG A 37 0.79 7.39 -10.76
N SER A 38 0.98 8.71 -10.69
CA SER A 38 1.95 9.35 -9.79
C SER A 38 1.61 9.12 -8.31
N PHE A 39 0.32 9.08 -7.97
CA PHE A 39 -0.15 8.80 -6.64
C PHE A 39 0.08 7.34 -6.26
N ALA A 40 -0.27 6.39 -7.12
CA ALA A 40 0.03 4.96 -6.94
C ALA A 40 1.53 4.71 -6.74
N GLY A 41 2.38 5.34 -7.56
CA GLY A 41 3.83 5.24 -7.39
C GLY A 41 4.33 5.83 -6.07
N GLY A 42 3.80 6.99 -5.64
CA GLY A 42 4.15 7.60 -4.36
C GLY A 42 3.68 6.78 -3.15
N ILE A 43 2.54 6.08 -3.27
CA ILE A 43 2.06 5.11 -2.27
C ILE A 43 3.07 3.97 -2.11
N GLU A 44 3.50 3.36 -3.22
CA GLU A 44 4.43 2.23 -3.19
C GLU A 44 5.81 2.59 -2.61
N ARG A 45 6.22 3.86 -2.75
CA ARG A 45 7.47 4.37 -2.16
C ARG A 45 7.32 4.87 -0.72
N GLY A 46 6.10 4.88 -0.17
CA GLY A 46 5.82 5.41 1.17
C GLY A 46 5.94 6.94 1.28
N GLU A 47 5.92 7.65 0.16
CA GLU A 47 6.04 9.12 0.09
C GLU A 47 4.71 9.83 0.33
N ARG A 48 3.60 9.10 0.26
CA ARG A 48 2.24 9.63 0.40
C ARG A 48 1.64 9.19 1.72
N ASP A 49 1.01 10.15 2.39
CA ASP A 49 0.01 9.82 3.39
C ASP A 49 -1.28 9.37 2.68
N ILE A 50 -1.90 8.31 3.18
CA ILE A 50 -2.96 7.58 2.49
C ILE A 50 -4.19 7.59 3.38
N ARG A 51 -5.28 8.13 2.85
CA ARG A 51 -6.58 8.09 3.53
C ARG A 51 -7.09 6.67 3.64
N LEU A 52 -7.80 6.38 4.72
CA LEU A 52 -8.47 5.09 4.94
C LEU A 52 -9.31 4.63 3.75
N SER A 53 -10.08 5.54 3.13
CA SER A 53 -10.91 5.22 1.95
C SER A 53 -10.10 4.74 0.74
N THR A 54 -8.88 5.24 0.56
CA THR A 54 -7.97 4.76 -0.49
C THR A 54 -7.42 3.38 -0.12
N LEU A 55 -7.10 3.13 1.16
CA LEU A 55 -6.66 1.81 1.62
C LEU A 55 -7.74 0.75 1.40
N CYS A 56 -9.00 1.05 1.70
CA CYS A 56 -10.11 0.13 1.43
C CYS A 56 -10.20 -0.20 -0.06
N LYS A 57 -10.15 0.81 -0.96
CA LYS A 57 -10.15 0.58 -2.41
C LYS A 57 -9.01 -0.33 -2.88
N ILE A 58 -7.82 -0.13 -2.32
CA ILE A 58 -6.65 -0.96 -2.64
C ILE A 58 -6.85 -2.39 -2.12
N ALA A 59 -7.39 -2.55 -0.90
CA ALA A 59 -7.69 -3.85 -0.32
C ALA A 59 -8.73 -4.61 -1.18
N ASP A 60 -9.81 -3.94 -1.54
CA ASP A 60 -10.87 -4.48 -2.42
C ASP A 60 -10.30 -4.87 -3.78
N PHE A 61 -9.48 -4.00 -4.40
CA PHE A 61 -8.79 -4.29 -5.65
C PHE A 61 -7.96 -5.57 -5.54
N PHE A 62 -7.18 -5.71 -4.46
CA PHE A 62 -6.35 -6.88 -4.22
C PHE A 62 -7.10 -8.10 -3.67
N GLY A 63 -8.41 -7.99 -3.41
CA GLY A 63 -9.22 -9.08 -2.86
C GLY A 63 -8.74 -9.53 -1.48
N VAL A 64 -8.19 -8.60 -0.68
CA VAL A 64 -7.73 -8.84 0.69
C VAL A 64 -8.49 -7.95 1.65
N THR A 65 -8.57 -8.35 2.91
CA THR A 65 -9.11 -7.49 3.95
C THR A 65 -8.16 -6.32 4.24
N LEU A 66 -8.70 -5.23 4.79
CA LEU A 66 -7.87 -4.10 5.22
C LEU A 66 -6.86 -4.52 6.28
N SER A 67 -7.24 -5.40 7.22
CA SER A 67 -6.35 -5.92 8.27
C SER A 67 -5.20 -6.71 7.67
N GLU A 68 -5.46 -7.57 6.68
CA GLU A 68 -4.41 -8.27 5.94
C GLU A 68 -3.52 -7.31 5.18
N LEU A 69 -4.05 -6.23 4.61
CA LEU A 69 -3.26 -5.23 3.90
C LEU A 69 -2.28 -4.52 4.86
N VAL A 70 -2.73 -4.09 6.04
CA VAL A 70 -1.89 -3.35 7.01
C VAL A 70 -1.11 -4.25 7.98
N LYS A 71 -1.36 -5.57 7.99
CA LYS A 71 -0.66 -6.49 8.90
C LYS A 71 0.85 -6.39 8.77
N GLY A 72 1.53 -6.08 9.88
CA GLY A 72 2.99 -6.04 9.95
C GLY A 72 3.60 -4.81 9.28
N THR A 73 2.83 -3.75 9.07
CA THR A 73 3.38 -2.48 8.58
C THR A 73 3.95 -1.62 9.69
N ASP A 74 3.61 -1.89 10.95
CA ASP A 74 4.04 -1.10 12.10
C ASP A 74 5.56 -1.08 12.24
N ALA A 75 6.15 0.11 12.37
CA ALA A 75 7.60 0.30 12.52
C ALA A 75 8.15 -0.25 13.86
N ASN A 76 7.28 -0.44 14.85
CA ASN A 76 7.65 -0.93 16.18
C ASN A 76 6.68 -2.04 16.58
N LYS A 77 7.07 -3.29 16.33
CA LYS A 77 6.52 -4.41 17.08
C LYS A 77 7.55 -4.85 18.11
N PRO A 78 7.31 -4.69 19.42
CA PRO A 78 7.90 -5.63 20.37
C PRO A 78 7.50 -7.03 19.90
N GLY A 79 8.49 -7.92 19.81
CA GLY A 79 8.28 -9.30 19.38
C GLY A 79 7.13 -9.92 20.18
N VAL A 80 6.10 -10.35 19.46
CA VAL A 80 5.18 -11.38 19.95
C VAL A 80 5.77 -12.70 19.51
#